data_AF-A0A536YXM6-F1
#
_entry.id   AF-A0A536YXM6-F1
#
_cell.length_a   1.000
_cell.length_b   1.000
_cell.length_c   1.000
_cell.angle_alpha   90.00
_cell.angle_beta   90.00
_cell.angle_gamma   90.00
#
_symmetry.space_group_name_H-M   'P 1'
#
loop_
_entity.id
_entity.type
_entity.pdbx_description
1 polymer ?
#
loop_
_entity_poly.entity_id
_entity_poly.type
_entity_poly.pdbx_seq_one_letter_code
_entity_poly.pdbx_strand_id
1 'polypeptide(L)'
;MDIEAVRNTLEQASPASLAIGLAIGFFFSFNPVALAAIPVSLAYVTKAQAPQRAALLGSMFVLGMIVTHALLGLVVGLGGSWIQRFIGREWGLVLGPASIVMGLAWPGWIRLPIPQIRLRARRAASTWGAVALGASFSVAVCPACTPA
;
A
#
# COMPACT_ATOMS: atom_id res chain seq x y z
N MET A 1 24.05 -4.96 -10.06
CA MET A 1 23.90 -3.75 -9.22
C MET A 1 24.42 -4.13 -7.85
N ASP A 2 25.49 -3.51 -7.38
CA ASP A 2 26.03 -3.79 -6.05
C ASP A 2 25.04 -3.31 -4.99
N ILE A 3 24.42 -4.26 -4.29
CA ILE A 3 23.45 -3.98 -3.21
C ILE A 3 24.13 -3.16 -2.10
N GLU A 4 25.42 -3.40 -1.87
CA GLU A 4 26.24 -2.70 -0.89
C GLU A 4 26.46 -1.22 -1.26
N ALA A 5 26.64 -0.92 -2.55
CA ALA A 5 26.76 0.46 -3.03
C ALA A 5 25.45 1.23 -2.86
N VAL A 6 24.31 0.61 -3.19
CA VAL A 6 22.98 1.22 -2.97
C VAL A 6 22.75 1.47 -1.47
N ARG A 7 23.12 0.52 -0.61
CA ARG A 7 22.97 0.63 0.84
C ARG A 7 23.78 1.78 1.43
N ASN A 8 25.06 1.90 1.05
CA ASN A 8 25.93 3.00 1.49
C ASN A 8 25.42 4.38 1.03
N THR A 9 24.82 4.44 -0.16
CA THR A 9 24.26 5.70 -0.68
C THR A 9 23.00 6.10 0.08
N LEU A 10 22.18 5.13 0.50
CA LEU A 10 20.94 5.33 1.25
C LEU A 10 21.18 5.69 2.73
N GLU A 11 22.30 5.27 3.32
CA GLU A 11 22.67 5.64 4.70
C GLU A 11 23.06 7.12 4.84
N GLN A 12 23.43 7.78 3.74
CA GLN A 12 23.73 9.20 3.72
C GLN A 12 22.51 10.01 3.27
N ALA A 13 22.19 11.07 4.02
CA ALA A 13 21.18 12.06 3.64
C ALA A 13 21.71 12.91 2.46
N SER A 14 21.69 12.33 1.26
CA SER A 14 22.22 12.90 0.03
C SER A 14 21.09 13.07 -1.00
N PRO A 15 21.20 14.01 -1.94
CA PRO A 15 20.24 14.11 -3.05
C PRO A 15 20.19 12.82 -3.90
N ALA A 16 21.26 12.01 -3.90
CA ALA A 16 21.30 10.71 -4.55
C ALA A 16 20.39 9.68 -3.87
N SER A 17 20.33 9.63 -2.53
CA SER A 17 19.40 8.73 -1.83
C SER A 17 17.94 9.09 -2.05
N LEU A 18 17.64 10.39 -2.14
CA LEU A 18 16.30 10.85 -2.51
C LEU A 18 15.91 10.40 -3.94
N ALA A 19 16.82 10.56 -4.90
CA ALA A 19 16.59 10.14 -6.28
C ALA A 19 16.39 8.62 -6.40
N ILE A 20 17.21 7.84 -5.71
CA ILE A 20 17.10 6.37 -5.68
C ILE A 20 15.79 5.93 -5.01
N GLY A 21 15.45 6.51 -3.85
CA GLY A 21 14.20 6.21 -3.17
C GLY A 21 12.96 6.54 -4.00
N LEU A 22 12.98 7.69 -4.69
CA LEU A 22 11.92 8.08 -5.62
C LEU A 22 11.81 7.11 -6.81
N ALA A 23 12.94 6.71 -7.40
CA ALA A 23 12.97 5.77 -8.51
C ALA A 23 12.44 4.39 -8.12
N ILE A 24 12.83 3.88 -6.94
CA ILE A 24 12.32 2.61 -6.40
C ILE A 24 10.82 2.71 -6.16
N GLY A 25 10.34 3.75 -5.48
CA GLY A 25 8.91 3.95 -5.24
C GLY A 25 8.09 4.08 -6.53
N PHE A 26 8.64 4.78 -7.53
CA PHE A 26 8.02 4.89 -8.85
C PHE A 26 7.90 3.53 -9.55
N PHE A 27 8.95 2.70 -9.51
CA PHE A 27 8.92 1.37 -10.09
C PHE A 27 7.88 0.47 -9.40
N PHE A 28 7.83 0.49 -8.06
CA PHE A 28 6.85 -0.29 -7.29
C PHE A 28 5.40 0.16 -7.48
N SER A 29 5.17 1.39 -7.93
CA SER A 29 3.83 1.89 -8.23
C SER A 29 3.16 1.15 -9.39
N PHE A 30 3.93 0.52 -10.28
CA PHE A 30 3.42 -0.34 -11.37
C PHE A 30 3.02 -1.75 -10.90
N ASN A 31 2.62 -1.91 -9.65
CA ASN A 31 2.14 -3.18 -9.11
C ASN A 31 0.78 -3.56 -9.77
N PRO A 32 0.66 -4.77 -10.34
CA PRO A 32 -0.59 -5.23 -10.97
C PRO A 32 -1.79 -5.24 -10.00
N VAL A 33 -1.57 -5.45 -8.69
CA VAL A 33 -2.62 -5.35 -7.66
C VAL A 33 -3.11 -3.92 -7.50
N ALA A 34 -2.21 -2.93 -7.50
CA ALA A 34 -2.57 -1.52 -7.40
C ALA A 34 -3.35 -1.07 -8.65
N LEU A 35 -2.88 -1.48 -9.83
CA LEU A 35 -3.55 -1.19 -11.11
C LEU A 35 -4.97 -1.78 -11.19
N ALA A 36 -5.21 -2.95 -10.58
CA ALA A 36 -6.53 -3.56 -10.52
C ALA A 36 -7.43 -2.95 -9.42
N ALA A 37 -6.88 -2.71 -8.23
CA ALA A 37 -7.67 -2.33 -7.06
C ALA A 37 -8.06 -0.85 -7.05
N ILE A 38 -7.16 0.06 -7.44
CA ILE A 38 -7.39 1.52 -7.35
C ILE A 38 -8.60 1.94 -8.19
N PRO A 39 -8.76 1.54 -9.48
CA PRO A 39 -9.91 1.93 -10.28
C PRO A 39 -11.23 1.38 -9.73
N VAL A 40 -11.22 0.15 -9.19
CA VAL A 40 -12.41 -0.48 -8.61
C VAL A 40 -12.87 0.27 -7.37
N SER A 41 -11.94 0.62 -6.48
CA SER A 41 -12.23 1.39 -5.26
C SER A 41 -12.68 2.82 -5.57
N LEU A 42 -12.01 3.47 -6.52
CA LEU A 42 -12.37 4.81 -6.97
C LEU A 42 -13.76 4.81 -7.62
N ALA A 43 -14.05 3.83 -8.49
CA ALA A 43 -15.37 3.65 -9.08
C ALA A 43 -16.43 3.40 -8.00
N TYR A 44 -16.15 2.59 -6.98
CA TYR A 44 -17.08 2.36 -5.87
C TYR A 44 -17.42 3.65 -5.10
N VAL A 45 -16.43 4.49 -4.82
CA VAL A 45 -16.59 5.76 -4.07
C VAL A 45 -17.27 6.84 -4.92
N THR A 46 -17.03 6.86 -6.23
CA THR A 46 -17.56 7.87 -7.16
C THR A 46 -18.88 7.48 -7.82
N LYS A 47 -19.32 6.23 -7.69
CA LYS A 47 -20.53 5.71 -8.33
C LYS A 47 -21.76 6.53 -7.94
N ALA A 48 -22.53 6.96 -8.94
CA ALA A 48 -23.80 7.69 -8.80
C ALA A 48 -23.68 9.06 -8.10
N GLN A 49 -22.50 9.69 -8.16
CA GLN A 49 -22.28 11.05 -7.66
C GLN A 49 -22.23 12.04 -8.83
N ALA A 50 -22.69 13.29 -8.60
CA ALA A 50 -22.48 14.38 -9.56
C ALA A 50 -20.98 14.60 -9.81
N PRO A 51 -20.55 15.04 -11.00
CA PRO A 51 -19.14 15.12 -11.39
C PRO A 51 -18.28 15.92 -10.40
N GLN A 52 -18.81 17.03 -9.87
CA GLN A 52 -18.13 17.83 -8.83
C GLN A 52 -17.92 17.06 -7.52
N ARG A 53 -18.90 16.25 -7.12
CA ARG A 53 -18.85 15.48 -5.87
C ARG A 53 -18.02 14.19 -6.02
N ALA A 54 -18.02 13.60 -7.21
CA ALA A 54 -17.12 12.52 -7.58
C ALA A 54 -15.65 13.00 -7.55
N ALA A 55 -15.35 14.18 -8.08
CA ALA A 55 -14.02 14.77 -8.02
C ALA A 55 -13.56 15.03 -6.57
N LEU A 56 -14.45 15.55 -5.71
CA LEU A 56 -14.15 15.78 -4.29
C LEU A 56 -13.91 14.46 -3.52
N LEU A 57 -14.74 13.45 -3.74
CA LEU A 57 -14.58 12.15 -3.07
C LEU A 57 -13.33 11.42 -3.57
N GLY A 58 -13.03 11.50 -4.87
CA GLY A 58 -11.81 10.97 -5.46
C GLY A 58 -10.55 11.65 -4.93
N SER A 59 -10.55 12.99 -4.82
CA SER A 59 -9.41 13.72 -4.26
C SER A 59 -9.19 13.40 -2.78
N MET A 60 -10.25 13.23 -1.98
CA MET A 60 -10.13 12.82 -0.59
C MET A 60 -9.64 11.37 -0.44
N PHE A 61 -10.02 10.47 -1.35
CA PHE A 61 -9.48 9.12 -1.41
C PHE A 61 -7.96 9.13 -1.67
N VAL A 62 -7.52 9.90 -2.67
CA VAL A 62 -6.10 10.07 -3.00
C VAL A 62 -5.33 10.72 -1.86
N LEU A 63 -5.90 11.75 -1.23
CA LEU A 63 -5.31 12.42 -0.08
C LEU A 63 -5.13 11.45 1.10
N GLY A 64 -6.12 10.59 1.37
CA GLY A 64 -6.00 9.53 2.37
C GLY A 64 -4.85 8.56 2.08
N MET A 65 -4.66 8.17 0.81
CA MET A 65 -3.54 7.33 0.40
C MET A 65 -2.18 8.03 0.59
N ILE A 66 -2.06 9.30 0.18
CA ILE A 66 -0.82 10.09 0.32
C ILE A 66 -0.46 10.25 1.80
N VAL A 67 -1.41 10.66 2.64
CA VAL A 67 -1.19 10.85 4.07
C VAL A 67 -0.77 9.55 4.75
N THR A 68 -1.43 8.44 4.41
CA THR A 68 -1.08 7.12 4.99
C THR A 68 0.34 6.70 4.60
N HIS A 69 0.72 6.81 3.33
CA HIS A 69 2.09 6.49 2.89
C HIS A 69 3.13 7.41 3.51
N ALA A 70 2.85 8.71 3.59
CA ALA A 70 3.76 9.67 4.21
C ALA A 70 3.96 9.37 5.70
N LEU A 71 2.88 9.08 6.43
CA LEU A 71 2.94 8.70 7.84
C LEU A 71 3.72 7.38 8.03
N LEU A 72 3.45 6.36 7.22
CA LEU A 72 4.18 5.10 7.29
C LEU A 72 5.67 5.29 6.99
N GLY A 73 6.00 6.03 5.93
CA GLY A 73 7.39 6.35 5.58
C GLY A 73 8.10 7.14 6.69
N LEU A 74 7.40 8.07 7.34
CA LEU A 74 7.93 8.85 8.47
C LEU A 74 8.14 7.97 9.72
N VAL A 75 7.18 7.10 10.04
CA VAL A 75 7.31 6.16 11.17
C VAL A 75 8.46 5.19 10.96
N VAL A 76 8.63 4.67 9.75
CA VAL A 76 9.74 3.76 9.42
C VAL A 76 11.07 4.51 9.43
N GLY A 77 11.13 5.70 8.82
CA GLY A 77 12.32 6.53 8.77
C GLY A 77 12.81 6.97 10.16
N LEU A 78 11.89 7.31 11.07
CA LEU A 78 12.21 7.65 12.47
C LEU A 78 12.42 6.41 13.35
N GLY A 79 11.83 5.26 12.98
CA GLY A 79 11.89 4.02 13.75
C GLY A 79 13.26 3.35 13.78
N GLY A 80 14.15 3.70 12.85
CA GLY A 80 15.56 3.31 12.85
C GLY A 80 15.79 1.81 13.10
N SER A 81 16.70 1.49 14.02
CA SER A 81 17.08 0.11 14.33
C SER A 81 15.99 -0.70 15.06
N TRP A 82 15.03 -0.03 15.71
CA TRP A 82 13.92 -0.71 16.39
C TRP A 82 12.96 -1.33 15.38
N ILE A 83 12.62 -0.59 14.32
CA ILE A 83 11.80 -1.10 13.21
C ILE A 83 12.53 -2.23 12.47
N GLN A 84 13.84 -2.12 12.25
CA GLN A 84 14.63 -3.17 11.58
C GLN A 84 14.69 -4.48 12.39
N ARG A 85 14.73 -4.40 13.73
CA ARG A 85 14.67 -5.59 14.58
C ARG A 85 13.28 -6.21 14.58
N PHE A 86 12.24 -5.38 14.55
CA PHE A 86 10.85 -5.86 14.50
C PHE A 86 10.55 -6.52 13.15
N ILE A 87 10.87 -5.86 12.03
CA ILE A 87 10.59 -6.36 10.66
C ILE A 87 11.65 -7.37 10.18
N GLY A 88 12.66 -7.68 11.00
CA GLY A 88 13.74 -8.60 10.67
C GLY A 88 13.31 -10.07 10.50
N ARG A 89 14.16 -10.99 10.94
CA ARG A 89 14.03 -12.43 10.62
C ARG A 89 12.65 -13.03 10.91
N GLU A 90 12.04 -12.65 12.03
CA GLU A 90 10.77 -13.20 12.51
C GLU A 90 9.59 -12.83 11.59
N TRP A 91 9.50 -11.56 11.17
CA TRP A 91 8.45 -11.12 10.25
C TRP A 91 8.68 -11.61 8.83
N GLY A 92 9.94 -11.70 8.39
CA GLY A 92 10.28 -12.35 7.12
C GLY A 92 9.82 -13.82 7.04
N LEU A 93 9.90 -14.54 8.17
CA LEU A 93 9.46 -15.94 8.26
C LEU A 93 7.95 -16.12 8.15
N VAL A 94 7.16 -15.09 8.49
CA VAL A 94 5.69 -15.12 8.41
C VAL A 94 5.19 -14.51 7.10
N LEU A 95 5.72 -13.35 6.71
CA LEU A 95 5.33 -12.61 5.51
C LEU A 95 5.76 -13.32 4.22
N GLY A 96 6.92 -14.00 4.23
CA GLY A 96 7.41 -14.76 3.06
C GLY A 96 6.46 -15.90 2.66
N PRO A 97 6.14 -16.85 3.56
CA PRO A 97 5.17 -17.90 3.27
C PRO A 97 3.77 -17.35 2.96
N ALA A 98 3.32 -16.32 3.68
CA ALA A 98 2.01 -15.71 3.44
C ALA A 98 1.90 -15.10 2.04
N SER A 99 2.96 -14.42 1.57
CA SER A 99 2.99 -13.84 0.21
C SER A 99 3.09 -14.91 -0.88
N ILE A 100 3.82 -16.00 -0.64
CA ILE A 100 3.83 -17.17 -1.53
C ILE A 100 2.42 -17.79 -1.64
N VAL A 101 1.76 -18.04 -0.51
CA VAL A 101 0.39 -18.61 -0.48
C VAL A 101 -0.60 -17.69 -1.19
N MET A 102 -0.54 -16.38 -0.93
CA MET A 102 -1.39 -15.39 -1.59
C MET A 102 -1.14 -15.36 -3.11
N GLY A 103 0.12 -15.40 -3.54
CA GLY A 103 0.50 -15.47 -4.95
C GLY A 103 0.02 -16.73 -5.64
N LEU A 104 0.08 -17.89 -4.97
CA LEU A 104 -0.39 -19.18 -5.50
C LEU A 104 -1.92 -19.30 -5.54
N ALA A 105 -2.62 -18.58 -4.65
CA ALA A 105 -4.08 -18.50 -4.66
C ALA A 105 -4.60 -17.67 -5.85
N TRP A 106 -3.83 -16.70 -6.35
CA TRP A 106 -4.26 -15.78 -7.40
C TRP A 106 -4.58 -16.42 -8.77
N PRO A 107 -3.79 -17.39 -9.30
CA PRO A 107 -4.17 -18.15 -10.49
C PRO A 107 -5.34 -19.13 -10.26
N GLY A 108 -5.90 -19.20 -9.04
CA GLY A 108 -7.05 -20.06 -8.71
C GLY A 108 -6.67 -21.52 -8.44
N TRP A 109 -5.38 -21.83 -8.30
CA TRP A 109 -4.88 -23.18 -8.03
C TRP A 109 -5.31 -23.67 -6.64
N ILE A 110 -5.36 -22.78 -5.65
CA ILE A 110 -5.86 -23.05 -4.30
C ILE A 110 -7.18 -22.29 -4.11
N ARG A 111 -8.29 -23.02 -4.09
CA ARG A 111 -9.58 -22.45 -3.68
C ARG A 111 -9.65 -22.46 -2.15
N LEU A 112 -9.23 -21.37 -1.51
CA LEU A 112 -9.55 -21.18 -0.10
C LEU A 112 -11.07 -20.97 0.03
N PRO A 113 -11.78 -21.79 0.83
CA PRO A 113 -13.17 -21.55 1.16
C PRO A 113 -13.24 -20.40 2.16
N ILE A 114 -13.16 -19.16 1.67
CA ILE A 114 -13.25 -17.97 2.51
C ILE A 114 -14.71 -17.82 2.95
N PRO A 115 -15.02 -17.86 4.26
CA PRO A 115 -16.37 -17.61 4.73
C PRO A 115 -16.81 -16.22 4.27
N GLN A 116 -17.90 -16.14 3.52
CA GLN A 116 -18.40 -14.89 2.98
C GLN A 116 -19.03 -14.08 4.12
N ILE A 117 -18.20 -13.36 4.87
CA ILE A 117 -18.67 -12.41 5.86
C ILE A 117 -19.45 -11.35 5.10
N ARG A 118 -20.78 -11.37 5.23
CA ARG A 118 -21.67 -10.37 4.66
C ARG A 118 -21.54 -9.06 5.45
N LEU A 119 -20.39 -8.42 5.34
CA LEU A 119 -20.20 -7.04 5.75
C LEU A 119 -21.10 -6.19 4.86
N ARG A 120 -22.17 -5.67 5.47
CA ARG A 120 -23.07 -4.71 4.83
C ARG A 120 -22.30 -3.39 4.71
N ALA A 121 -21.47 -3.29 3.68
CA ALA A 121 -20.64 -2.12 3.43
C ALA A 121 -21.55 -0.91 3.28
N ARG A 122 -21.59 -0.06 4.31
CA ARG A 122 -22.29 1.22 4.25
C ARG A 122 -21.56 2.05 3.19
N ARG A 123 -22.28 2.57 2.19
CA ARG A 123 -21.67 3.37 1.12
C ARG A 123 -20.83 4.48 1.77
N ALA A 124 -19.57 4.58 1.39
CA ALA A 124 -18.71 5.70 1.71
C ALA A 124 -19.15 6.94 0.89
N ALA A 125 -20.38 7.41 1.13
CA ALA A 125 -20.92 8.63 0.56
C ALA A 125 -20.53 9.88 1.39
N SER A 126 -19.79 9.69 2.49
CA SER A 126 -19.19 10.77 3.26
C SER A 126 -17.71 10.93 2.86
N THR A 127 -17.27 12.18 2.89
CA THR A 127 -15.90 12.62 2.71
C THR A 127 -14.91 11.88 3.60
N TRP A 128 -15.27 11.66 4.87
CA TRP A 128 -14.48 10.89 5.83
C TRP A 128 -14.43 9.39 5.50
N GLY A 129 -15.51 8.85 4.93
CA GLY A 129 -15.56 7.48 4.44
C GLY A 129 -14.59 7.23 3.29
N ALA A 130 -14.43 8.20 2.38
CA ALA A 130 -13.48 8.10 1.27
C ALA A 130 -12.02 8.11 1.76
N VAL A 131 -11.69 8.94 2.75
CA VAL A 131 -10.36 8.97 3.39
C VAL A 131 -10.06 7.66 4.12
N ALA A 132 -10.99 7.16 4.94
CA ALA A 132 -10.83 5.90 5.66
C ALA A 132 -10.70 4.69 4.71
N LEU A 133 -11.43 4.70 3.60
CA LEU A 133 -11.30 3.68 2.55
C LEU A 133 -9.92 3.77 1.89
N GLY A 134 -9.44 4.98 1.58
CA GLY A 134 -8.11 5.23 1.04
C GLY A 134 -7.00 4.73 1.97
N ALA A 135 -7.10 5.02 3.28
CA ALA A 135 -6.16 4.53 4.27
C ALA A 135 -6.15 2.98 4.38
N SER A 136 -7.34 2.37 4.39
CA SER A 136 -7.45 0.90 4.48
C SER A 136 -6.94 0.21 3.22
N PHE A 137 -7.27 0.74 2.04
CA PHE A 137 -6.75 0.22 0.76
C PHE A 137 -5.25 0.42 0.64
N SER A 138 -4.71 1.53 1.14
CA SER A 138 -3.26 1.78 1.15
C SER A 138 -2.48 0.65 1.85
N VAL A 139 -3.01 0.11 2.94
CA VAL A 139 -2.37 -0.98 3.70
C VAL A 139 -2.66 -2.35 3.06
N ALA A 140 -3.87 -2.56 2.53
CA ALA A 140 -4.30 -3.85 2.00
C ALA A 140 -3.75 -4.17 0.59
N VAL A 141 -3.55 -3.16 -0.25
CA VAL A 141 -3.16 -3.33 -1.68
C VAL A 141 -1.72 -3.78 -1.82
N CYS A 142 -0.86 -3.47 -0.85
CA CYS A 142 0.54 -3.76 -0.98
C CYS A 142 1.20 -4.10 0.37
N PRO A 143 0.98 -5.33 0.89
CA PRO A 143 1.76 -5.81 2.03
C PRO A 143 3.27 -5.79 1.72
N ALA A 144 3.65 -5.98 0.45
CA ALA A 144 5.02 -5.90 -0.05
C ALA A 144 5.60 -4.48 -0.22
N CYS A 145 4.75 -3.44 -0.23
CA CYS A 145 5.22 -2.05 -0.26
C CYS A 145 5.48 -1.49 1.15
N THR A 146 5.16 -2.27 2.19
CA THR A 146 5.58 -1.95 3.55
C THR A 146 7.09 -2.21 3.60
N PRO A 147 7.93 -1.19 3.82
CA PRO A 147 9.37 -1.36 3.77
C PRO A 147 9.80 -2.37 4.84
N ALA A 148 10.44 -3.45 4.38
CA ALA A 148 11.16 -4.41 5.21
C ALA A 148 12.65 -4.04 5.25
#